data_AF-A0A7X7ZSP1-F1
#
_entry.id   AF-A0A7X7ZSP1-F1
#
_cell.length_a   1.000
_cell.length_b   1.000
_cell.length_c   1.000
_cell.angle_alpha   90.00
_cell.angle_beta   90.00
_cell.angle_gamma   90.00
#
_symmetry.space_group_name_H-M   'P 1'
#
loop_
_entity.id
_entity.type
_entity.pdbx_description
1 polymer ?
#
loop_
_entity_poly.entity_id
_entity_poly.type
_entity_poly.pdbx_seq_one_letter_code
_entity_poly.pdbx_strand_id
1 'polypeptide(L)'
;MGSHHDWVNQTVKLHNATKPFAPENGRCLRFAVGDKVIYTNPAGLKFRFSITGHYGPANPCSLYAQGARYLVNSNSPWLPVMESQLQPDEGPMISH
;
A
#
# COMPACT_ATOMS: atom_id res chain seq x y z
N MET A 1 -29.08 -1.60 2.02
CA MET A 1 -27.61 -1.45 1.91
C MET A 1 -27.00 -2.11 3.14
N GLY A 2 -25.92 -2.89 2.98
CA GLY A 2 -25.21 -3.45 4.13
C GLY A 2 -24.51 -2.35 4.93
N SER A 3 -24.25 -2.60 6.21
CA SER A 3 -23.49 -1.69 7.06
C SER A 3 -22.02 -1.61 6.62
N HIS A 4 -21.29 -0.59 7.08
CA HIS A 4 -19.85 -0.53 6.89
C HIS A 4 -19.14 -1.80 7.38
N HIS A 5 -19.60 -2.37 8.51
CA HIS A 5 -19.08 -3.62 9.05
C HIS A 5 -19.28 -4.81 8.11
N ASP A 6 -20.45 -4.91 7.46
CA ASP A 6 -20.71 -5.99 6.49
C ASP A 6 -19.76 -5.88 5.29
N TRP A 7 -19.53 -4.67 4.80
CA TRP A 7 -18.59 -4.43 3.71
C TRP A 7 -17.15 -4.77 4.09
N VAL A 8 -16.69 -4.39 5.29
CA VAL A 8 -15.36 -4.77 5.79
C VAL A 8 -15.24 -6.29 5.85
N ASN A 9 -16.22 -6.98 6.44
CA ASN A 9 -16.22 -8.44 6.57
C ASN A 9 -16.18 -9.14 5.20
N GLN A 10 -16.98 -8.67 4.24
CA GLN A 10 -16.99 -9.22 2.89
C GLN A 10 -15.66 -8.99 2.16
N THR A 11 -15.07 -7.80 2.31
CA THR A 11 -13.79 -7.44 1.69
C THR A 11 -12.66 -8.32 2.24
N VAL A 12 -12.59 -8.48 3.56
CA VAL A 12 -11.59 -9.36 4.21
C VAL A 12 -11.82 -10.82 3.82
N LYS A 13 -13.07 -11.30 3.79
CA LYS A 13 -13.40 -12.67 3.36
C LYS A 13 -12.93 -12.94 1.94
N LEU A 14 -13.18 -12.00 1.01
CA LEU A 14 -12.74 -12.13 -0.38
C LEU A 14 -11.21 -12.11 -0.48
N HIS A 15 -10.55 -11.18 0.20
CA HIS A 15 -9.08 -11.12 0.25
C HIS A 15 -8.47 -12.43 0.74
N ASN A 16 -8.98 -12.99 1.84
CA ASN A 16 -8.44 -14.24 2.39
C ASN A 16 -8.65 -15.43 1.45
N ALA A 17 -9.74 -15.44 0.68
CA ALA A 17 -10.04 -16.51 -0.27
C ALA A 17 -9.18 -16.44 -1.54
N THR A 18 -8.91 -15.25 -2.08
CA THR A 18 -8.22 -15.08 -3.36
C THR A 18 -6.76 -14.66 -3.24
N LYS A 19 -6.36 -14.11 -2.09
CA LYS A 19 -5.04 -13.54 -1.80
C LYS A 19 -4.51 -12.73 -2.99
N PRO A 20 -5.18 -11.63 -3.38
CA PRO A 20 -4.89 -10.99 -4.67
C PRO A 20 -3.59 -10.17 -4.66
N PHE A 21 -3.09 -9.78 -3.48
CA PHE A 21 -1.97 -8.86 -3.33
C PHE A 21 -0.70 -9.55 -2.82
N ALA A 22 0.45 -8.98 -3.16
CA ALA A 22 1.73 -9.38 -2.60
C ALA A 22 1.78 -9.06 -1.08
N PRO A 23 2.55 -9.80 -0.28
CA PRO A 23 3.31 -11.00 -0.67
C PRO A 23 2.46 -12.28 -0.73
N GLU A 24 1.19 -12.23 -0.31
CA GLU A 24 0.33 -13.41 -0.15
C GLU A 24 -0.02 -14.12 -1.46
N ASN A 25 0.03 -13.40 -2.59
CA ASN A 25 -0.15 -13.95 -3.93
C ASN A 25 1.11 -14.64 -4.50
N GLY A 26 2.17 -14.79 -3.70
CA GLY A 26 3.43 -15.43 -4.11
C GLY A 26 4.41 -14.49 -4.83
N ARG A 27 4.05 -13.23 -5.08
CA ARG A 27 4.96 -12.21 -5.62
C ARG A 27 5.66 -11.46 -4.49
N CYS A 28 6.86 -10.95 -4.76
CA CYS A 28 7.53 -10.05 -3.82
C CYS A 28 6.86 -8.67 -3.81
N LEU A 29 6.99 -7.96 -2.69
CA LEU A 29 6.66 -6.53 -2.64
C LEU A 29 7.57 -5.77 -3.60
N ARG A 30 7.00 -4.81 -4.32
CA ARG A 30 7.70 -4.02 -5.33
C ARG A 30 8.77 -3.08 -4.75
N PHE A 31 8.54 -2.54 -3.55
CA PHE A 31 9.43 -1.54 -2.94
C PHE A 31 10.04 -2.02 -1.63
N ALA A 32 11.30 -1.66 -1.40
CA ALA A 32 12.04 -1.89 -0.16
C ALA A 32 12.02 -0.65 0.75
N VAL A 33 12.29 -0.85 2.04
CA VAL A 33 12.50 0.26 2.98
C VAL A 33 13.69 1.10 2.52
N GLY A 34 13.50 2.43 2.47
CA GLY A 34 14.48 3.39 1.94
C GLY A 34 14.23 3.81 0.50
N ASP A 35 13.45 3.07 -0.28
CA ASP A 35 13.12 3.44 -1.66
C ASP A 35 12.40 4.79 -1.70
N LYS A 36 12.81 5.65 -2.64
CA LYS A 36 12.14 6.92 -2.93
C LYS A 36 11.00 6.67 -3.91
N VAL A 37 9.84 7.22 -3.59
CA VAL A 37 8.61 7.00 -4.33
C VAL A 37 7.81 8.29 -4.49
N ILE A 38 7.07 8.38 -5.60
CA ILE A 38 6.00 9.34 -5.79
C ILE A 38 4.68 8.70 -5.35
N TYR A 39 4.11 9.22 -4.28
CA TYR A 39 2.78 8.86 -3.81
C TYR A 39 1.72 9.74 -4.47
N THR A 40 0.67 9.13 -5.02
CA THR A 40 -0.52 9.84 -5.55
C THR A 40 -1.71 9.59 -4.62
N ASN A 41 -2.23 10.65 -4.01
CA ASN A 41 -3.39 10.56 -3.13
C ASN A 41 -4.70 10.37 -3.92
N PRO A 42 -5.84 10.04 -3.28
CA PRO A 42 -7.12 9.87 -3.96
C PRO A 42 -7.63 11.11 -4.72
N ALA A 43 -7.14 12.31 -4.39
CA ALA A 43 -7.45 13.55 -5.09
C ALA A 43 -6.52 13.81 -6.30
N GLY A 44 -5.60 12.88 -6.61
CA GLY A 44 -4.65 13.00 -7.73
C GLY A 44 -3.41 13.83 -7.43
N LEU A 45 -3.23 14.31 -6.20
CA LEU A 45 -2.05 15.09 -5.81
C LEU A 45 -0.85 14.17 -5.56
N LYS A 46 0.31 14.61 -6.03
CA LYS A 46 1.57 13.85 -5.98
C LYS A 46 2.52 14.40 -4.91
N PHE A 47 3.13 13.50 -4.15
CA PHE A 47 4.07 13.82 -3.07
C PHE A 47 5.30 12.90 -3.17
N ARG A 48 6.48 13.44 -2.90
CA ARG A 48 7.71 12.66 -2.78
C ARG A 48 7.85 12.14 -1.36
N PHE A 49 7.95 10.81 -1.22
CA PHE A 49 8.16 10.14 0.04
C PHE A 49 9.21 9.04 -0.09
N SER A 50 9.59 8.48 1.05
CA SER A 50 10.40 7.26 1.14
C SER A 50 9.59 6.19 1.87
N ILE A 51 9.78 4.93 1.44
CA ILE A 51 9.23 3.77 2.16
C ILE A 51 9.92 3.67 3.51
N THR A 52 9.14 3.67 4.59
CA THR A 52 9.65 3.55 5.96
C THR A 52 9.42 2.16 6.55
N GLY A 53 8.53 1.38 5.96
CA GLY A 53 8.22 0.03 6.45
C GLY A 53 7.20 -0.68 5.58
N HIS A 54 7.04 -1.97 5.84
CA HIS A 54 5.97 -2.79 5.27
C HIS A 54 4.85 -2.97 6.28
N TYR A 55 3.62 -2.77 5.81
CA TYR A 55 2.42 -2.89 6.63
C TYR A 55 1.90 -4.33 6.59
N GLY A 56 1.89 -4.98 7.76
CA GLY A 56 1.33 -6.31 7.97
C GLY A 56 0.63 -6.38 9.33
N PRO A 57 -0.70 -6.17 9.42
CA PRO A 57 -1.42 -6.28 10.67
C PRO A 57 -1.54 -7.73 11.13
N ALA A 58 -1.66 -7.96 12.44
CA ALA A 58 -1.83 -9.31 13.02
C ALA A 58 -3.10 -10.01 12.51
N ASN A 59 -4.15 -9.25 12.21
CA ASN A 59 -5.36 -9.71 11.54
C ASN A 59 -5.66 -8.80 10.34
N PRO A 60 -6.01 -9.35 9.16
CA PRO A 60 -6.36 -8.54 7.99
C PRO A 60 -7.55 -7.60 8.28
N CYS A 61 -7.32 -6.29 8.16
CA CYS A 61 -8.36 -5.27 8.15
C CYS A 61 -8.68 -4.85 6.71
N SER A 62 -9.72 -4.03 6.52
CA SER A 62 -10.12 -3.55 5.18
C SER A 62 -8.98 -2.92 4.38
N LEU A 63 -8.10 -2.13 5.02
CA LEU A 63 -6.94 -1.52 4.34
C LEU A 63 -5.98 -2.58 3.78
N TYR A 64 -5.66 -3.59 4.57
CA TYR A 64 -4.79 -4.69 4.12
C TYR A 64 -5.51 -5.54 3.07
N ALA A 65 -6.80 -5.79 3.24
CA ALA A 65 -7.61 -6.52 2.27
C ALA A 65 -7.79 -5.78 0.92
N GLN A 66 -7.53 -4.48 0.88
CA GLN A 66 -7.51 -3.66 -0.33
C GLN A 66 -6.11 -3.47 -0.94
N GLY A 67 -5.08 -4.09 -0.37
CA GLY A 67 -3.72 -4.05 -0.93
C GLY A 67 -2.83 -2.94 -0.38
N ALA A 68 -3.19 -2.30 0.74
CA ALA A 68 -2.27 -1.43 1.45
C ALA A 68 -1.12 -2.25 2.06
N ARG A 69 0.13 -1.94 1.70
CA ARG A 69 1.32 -2.74 2.07
C ARG A 69 2.52 -1.90 2.50
N TYR A 70 2.47 -0.58 2.34
CA TYR A 70 3.63 0.28 2.54
C TYR A 70 3.33 1.39 3.54
N LEU A 71 4.30 1.67 4.41
CA LEU A 71 4.34 2.87 5.24
C LEU A 71 5.32 3.85 4.60
N VAL A 72 4.97 5.13 4.65
CA VAL A 72 5.75 6.21 4.06
C VAL A 72 5.97 7.33 5.07
N ASN A 73 7.04 8.12 4.89
CA ASN A 73 7.35 9.30 5.73
C ASN A 73 6.44 10.51 5.45
N SER A 74 5.12 10.28 5.39
CA SER A 74 4.12 11.35 5.31
C SER A 74 3.83 11.95 6.70
N ASN A 75 2.91 12.92 6.75
CA ASN A 75 2.39 13.47 8.01
C ASN A 75 1.53 12.47 8.82
N SER A 76 1.26 11.29 8.27
CA SER A 76 0.57 10.20 8.97
C SER A 76 1.32 8.89 8.71
N PRO A 77 2.53 8.72 9.27
CA PRO A 77 3.44 7.62 8.92
C PRO A 77 2.95 6.23 9.36
N TRP A 78 1.91 6.18 10.20
CA TRP A 78 1.22 4.94 10.60
C TRP A 78 0.13 4.50 9.61
N LEU A 79 -0.29 5.36 8.68
CA LEU A 79 -1.34 5.05 7.72
C LEU A 79 -0.74 4.38 6.48
N PRO A 80 -1.11 3.13 6.17
CA PRO A 80 -0.54 2.43 5.03
C PRO A 80 -1.13 2.88 3.70
N VAL A 81 -0.33 2.78 2.65
CA VAL A 81 -0.71 3.12 1.27
C VAL A 81 -0.65 1.90 0.36
N MET A 82 -1.45 1.92 -0.71
CA MET A 82 -1.51 0.84 -1.69
C MET A 82 -0.35 0.92 -2.69
N GLU A 83 0.10 -0.24 -3.18
CA GLU A 83 1.14 -0.29 -4.22
C GLU A 83 0.76 0.51 -5.47
N SER A 84 -0.52 0.49 -5.86
CA SER A 84 -1.06 1.20 -7.01
C SER A 84 -0.98 2.73 -6.90
N GLN A 85 -0.82 3.26 -5.68
CA GLN A 85 -0.66 4.68 -5.42
C GLN A 85 0.81 5.13 -5.48
N LEU A 86 1.74 4.19 -5.65
CA LEU A 86 3.18 4.43 -5.61
C LEU A 86 3.81 4.25 -6.99
N GLN A 87 4.70 5.16 -7.33
CA GLN A 87 5.58 5.09 -8.49
C GLN A 87 7.03 5.26 -8.01
N PRO A 88 8.02 4.58 -8.61
CA PRO A 88 9.43 4.87 -8.32
C PRO A 88 9.72 6.37 -8.55
N ASP A 89 10.41 7.01 -7.61
CA ASP A 89 10.99 8.34 -7.85
C ASP A 89 12.36 8.14 -8.50
N GLU A 90 12.38 8.07 -9.83
CA GLU A 90 13.59 7.80 -10.61
C GLU A 90 14.65 8.91 -10.51
N GLY A 91 14.34 10.05 -9.84
CA GLY A 91 15.24 11.20 -9.78
C GLY A 91 15.66 11.67 -11.18
N PRO A 92 16.56 12.67 -11.29
CA PRO A 92 17.26 12.84 -12.55
C PRO A 92 18.21 11.65 -12.73
N MET A 93 18.05 10.89 -13.82
CA MET A 93 19.09 9.95 -14.27
C MET A 93 20.36 10.75 -14.53
N ILE A 94 21.30 10.77 -13.58
CA ILE A 94 22.66 11.24 -13.85
C ILE A 94 23.39 10.08 -14.52
N SER A 95 23.21 9.97 -15.83
CA SER A 95 24.13 9.21 -16.67
C SER A 95 25.48 9.94 -16.63
N HIS A 96 26.49 9.28 -16.03
CA HIS A 96 27.88 9.71 -16.16
C HIS A 96 28.39 9.42 -17.58
#